data_AF-A0A8J8DDM9-F1
#
_entry.id   AF-A0A8J8DDM9-F1
#
_cell.length_a   1.000
_cell.length_b   1.000
_cell.length_c   1.000
_cell.angle_alpha   90.00
_cell.angle_beta   90.00
_cell.angle_gamma   90.00
#
_symmetry.space_group_name_H-M   'P 1'
#
loop_
_entity.id
_entity.type
_entity.pdbx_description
1 polymer ?
#
loop_
_entity_poly.entity_id
_entity_poly.type
_entity_poly.pdbx_seq_one_letter_code
_entity_poly.pdbx_strand_id
1 'polypeptide(L)'
;MMTMAQKSVHKELLKFLKDSVPEILEGLRYGVPHVVGEIGFSEDSPHVELSLITFNGSRRPLAFNDGDSAKFMYPVEDTNPYMAFLEIMSFFEKTFDDSRFRVVLRTSPTEFLKSIGLEILWTNEYLLDGTEFVQVWAVSGGVKYNILFERGGRGYFLRDIKRIEGAQ
;
A
#
# COMPACT_ATOMS: atom_id res chain seq x y z
N MET A 1 -8.03 1.61 17.17
CA MET A 1 -8.93 0.60 16.55
C MET A 1 -9.47 1.23 15.29
N MET A 2 -9.48 0.54 14.14
CA MET A 2 -9.96 1.15 12.90
C MET A 2 -11.47 1.43 12.94
N THR A 3 -11.88 2.59 12.41
CA THR A 3 -13.31 2.96 12.29
C THR A 3 -14.01 2.11 11.23
N MET A 4 -15.34 2.17 11.18
CA MET A 4 -16.11 1.43 10.17
C MET A 4 -15.85 1.99 8.76
N ALA A 5 -15.77 3.32 8.63
CA ALA A 5 -15.41 4.00 7.39
C ALA A 5 -14.04 3.52 6.85
N GLN A 6 -13.01 3.51 7.71
CA GLN A 6 -11.68 3.03 7.33
C GLN A 6 -11.69 1.58 6.81
N LYS A 7 -12.44 0.70 7.49
CA LYS A 7 -12.56 -0.70 7.05
C LYS A 7 -13.27 -0.83 5.70
N SER A 8 -14.29 -0.01 5.42
CA SER A 8 -14.96 -0.04 4.11
C SER A 8 -13.99 0.38 3.01
N VAL A 9 -13.29 1.50 3.21
CA VAL A 9 -12.32 2.02 2.25
C VAL A 9 -11.24 0.99 1.94
N HIS A 10 -10.65 0.38 2.97
CA HIS A 10 -9.62 -0.64 2.78
C HIS A 10 -10.15 -1.84 1.99
N LYS A 11 -11.39 -2.26 2.27
CA LYS A 11 -12.03 -3.39 1.59
C LYS A 11 -12.32 -3.07 0.12
N GLU A 12 -12.83 -1.88 -0.16
CA GLU A 12 -13.19 -1.44 -1.52
C GLU A 12 -11.95 -1.26 -2.40
N LEU A 13 -10.90 -0.60 -1.88
CA LEU A 13 -9.63 -0.47 -2.59
C LEU A 13 -8.99 -1.83 -2.87
N LEU A 14 -8.91 -2.71 -1.86
CA LEU A 14 -8.33 -4.03 -2.04
C LEU A 14 -9.14 -4.89 -3.03
N LYS A 15 -10.48 -4.77 -3.01
CA LYS A 15 -11.34 -5.45 -3.97
C LYS A 15 -11.05 -4.95 -5.39
N PHE A 16 -11.02 -3.63 -5.59
CA PHE A 16 -10.70 -3.03 -6.88
C PHE A 16 -9.36 -3.53 -7.42
N LEU A 17 -8.30 -3.48 -6.61
CA LEU A 17 -6.98 -3.95 -7.00
C LEU A 17 -6.96 -5.43 -7.42
N LYS A 18 -7.74 -6.29 -6.74
CA LYS A 18 -7.88 -7.71 -7.11
C LYS A 18 -8.60 -7.89 -8.45
N ASP A 19 -9.68 -7.14 -8.65
CA ASP A 19 -10.50 -7.23 -9.85
C ASP A 19 -9.76 -6.64 -11.08
N SER A 20 -8.89 -5.65 -10.87
CA SER A 20 -8.12 -4.96 -11.92
C SER A 20 -6.83 -5.67 -12.36
N VAL A 21 -6.43 -6.80 -11.75
CA VAL A 21 -5.17 -7.50 -12.09
C VAL A 21 -5.03 -7.79 -13.61
N PRO A 22 -6.05 -8.28 -14.33
CA PRO A 22 -5.93 -8.54 -15.77
C PRO A 22 -5.63 -7.27 -16.57
N GLU A 23 -6.28 -6.15 -16.22
CA GLU A 23 -6.13 -4.87 -16.91
C GLU A 23 -4.79 -4.21 -16.58
N ILE A 24 -4.30 -4.35 -15.34
CA ILE A 24 -2.95 -3.94 -14.95
C ILE A 24 -1.89 -4.69 -15.77
N LEU A 25 -2.02 -6.02 -15.87
CA LEU A 25 -1.11 -6.86 -16.66
C LEU A 25 -1.09 -6.47 -18.15
N GLU A 26 -2.25 -6.12 -18.70
CA GLU A 26 -2.35 -5.63 -20.07
C GLU A 26 -1.70 -4.25 -20.21
N GLY A 27 -2.03 -3.29 -19.34
CA GLY A 27 -1.51 -1.93 -19.35
C GLY A 27 0.01 -1.85 -19.20
N LEU A 28 0.61 -2.74 -18.39
CA LEU A 28 2.06 -2.84 -18.24
C LEU A 28 2.81 -3.18 -19.54
N ARG A 29 2.13 -3.70 -20.57
CA ARG A 29 2.75 -4.00 -21.88
C ARG A 29 3.02 -2.77 -22.72
N TYR A 30 2.30 -1.67 -22.48
CA TYR A 30 2.35 -0.47 -23.34
C TYR A 30 2.39 0.85 -22.56
N GLY A 31 2.39 0.82 -21.22
CA GLY A 31 2.51 2.01 -20.39
C GLY A 31 2.63 1.67 -18.91
N VAL A 32 2.26 2.65 -18.09
CA VAL A 32 2.24 2.53 -16.62
C VAL A 32 0.79 2.66 -16.16
N PRO A 33 0.14 1.56 -15.73
CA PRO A 33 -1.18 1.62 -15.13
C PRO A 33 -1.17 2.48 -13.88
N HIS A 34 -2.17 3.31 -13.70
CA HIS A 34 -2.39 4.08 -12.49
C HIS A 34 -3.78 3.80 -11.95
N VAL A 35 -3.86 3.60 -10.65
CA VAL A 35 -5.12 3.72 -9.92
C VAL A 35 -5.36 5.20 -9.72
N VAL A 36 -6.48 5.69 -10.26
CA VAL A 36 -6.93 7.07 -10.12
C VAL A 36 -8.25 7.05 -9.38
N GLY A 37 -8.37 7.87 -8.34
CA GLY A 37 -9.59 7.84 -7.56
C GLY A 37 -9.75 8.93 -6.52
N GLU A 38 -10.90 8.83 -5.86
CA GLU A 38 -11.35 9.68 -4.77
C GLU A 38 -11.78 8.81 -3.59
N ILE A 39 -11.35 9.17 -2.39
CA ILE A 39 -11.70 8.47 -1.14
C ILE A 39 -12.26 9.48 -0.14
N GLY A 40 -13.49 9.28 0.29
CA GLY A 40 -14.09 9.99 1.42
C GLY A 40 -14.22 9.09 2.65
N PHE A 41 -13.82 9.61 3.81
CA PHE A 41 -13.89 8.90 5.09
C PHE A 41 -15.04 9.38 5.99
N SER A 42 -16.14 9.86 5.42
CA SER A 42 -17.33 10.20 6.21
C SER A 42 -17.83 8.96 6.96
N GLU A 43 -18.12 9.08 8.25
CA GLU A 43 -18.60 7.95 9.06
C GLU A 43 -20.00 7.47 8.63
N ASP A 44 -20.83 8.38 8.12
CA ASP A 44 -22.20 8.07 7.68
C ASP A 44 -22.24 7.55 6.24
N SER A 45 -21.24 7.91 5.42
CA SER A 45 -21.22 7.67 3.98
C SER A 45 -19.78 7.63 3.44
N PRO A 46 -18.98 6.61 3.79
CA PRO A 46 -17.68 6.43 3.17
C PRO A 46 -17.88 6.15 1.68
N HIS A 47 -17.06 6.76 0.83
CA HIS A 47 -17.10 6.53 -0.61
C HIS A 47 -15.71 6.29 -1.17
N VAL A 48 -15.63 5.37 -2.12
CA VAL A 48 -14.40 5.07 -2.87
C VAL A 48 -14.76 4.97 -4.33
N GLU A 49 -14.27 5.93 -5.11
CA GLU A 49 -14.39 5.92 -6.57
C GLU A 49 -13.02 5.65 -7.16
N LEU A 50 -12.90 4.57 -7.94
CA LEU A 50 -11.62 4.10 -8.48
C LEU A 50 -11.76 3.80 -9.96
N SER A 51 -10.71 4.12 -10.70
CA SER A 51 -10.55 3.81 -12.11
C SER A 51 -9.10 3.42 -12.38
N LEU A 52 -8.88 2.65 -13.44
CA LEU A 52 -7.55 2.33 -13.93
C LEU A 52 -7.29 3.15 -15.19
N ILE A 53 -6.17 3.87 -15.24
CA ILE A 53 -5.76 4.66 -16.39
C ILE A 53 -4.31 4.33 -16.71
N THR A 54 -4.02 3.94 -17.95
CA THR A 54 -2.64 3.66 -18.38
C THR A 54 -2.02 4.89 -19.03
N PHE A 55 -0.94 5.39 -18.44
CA PHE A 55 -0.18 6.53 -18.96
C PHE A 55 1.06 6.08 -19.73
N ASN A 56 1.44 6.84 -20.75
CA ASN A 56 2.70 6.62 -21.47
C ASN A 56 3.88 7.24 -20.68
N GLY A 57 4.41 6.51 -19.70
CA GLY A 57 5.71 6.79 -19.07
C GLY A 57 5.74 7.62 -17.79
N SER A 58 4.61 8.15 -17.30
CA SER A 58 4.59 8.77 -15.95
C SER A 58 4.67 7.68 -14.88
N ARG A 59 5.48 7.88 -13.84
CA ARG A 59 5.52 7.05 -12.60
C ARG A 59 5.36 7.91 -11.35
N ARG A 60 4.87 9.14 -11.51
CA ARG A 60 4.80 10.08 -10.40
C ARG A 60 3.45 9.91 -9.71
N PRO A 61 3.41 9.41 -8.47
CA PRO A 61 2.19 9.46 -7.68
C PRO A 61 1.87 10.92 -7.33
N LEU A 62 0.58 11.21 -7.21
CA LEU A 62 0.07 12.51 -6.79
C LEU A 62 -1.14 12.28 -5.90
N ALA A 63 -1.23 13.01 -4.80
CA ALA A 63 -2.44 13.06 -3.99
C ALA A 63 -2.61 14.44 -3.36
N PHE A 64 -3.86 14.83 -3.14
CA PHE A 64 -4.21 16.08 -2.49
C PHE A 64 -5.55 15.94 -1.78
N ASN A 65 -5.74 16.75 -0.73
CA ASN A 65 -7.01 16.86 -0.03
C ASN A 65 -7.95 17.79 -0.80
N ASP A 66 -9.21 17.41 -0.89
CA ASP A 66 -10.30 18.21 -1.46
C ASP A 66 -11.49 18.19 -0.49
N GLY A 67 -11.43 19.06 0.52
CA GLY A 67 -12.41 19.08 1.62
C GLY A 67 -12.36 17.78 2.44
N ASP A 68 -13.44 17.02 2.40
CA ASP A 68 -13.61 15.76 3.15
C ASP A 68 -13.15 14.51 2.40
N SER A 69 -12.61 14.67 1.17
CA SER A 69 -12.07 13.58 0.38
C SER A 69 -10.60 13.77 0.02
N ALA A 70 -9.94 12.65 -0.27
CA ALA A 70 -8.59 12.60 -0.82
C ALA A 70 -8.67 12.16 -2.28
N LYS A 71 -8.11 12.95 -3.18
CA LYS A 71 -7.99 12.63 -4.61
C LYS A 71 -6.56 12.19 -4.90
N PHE A 72 -6.40 11.17 -5.73
CA PHE A 72 -5.09 10.61 -6.00
C PHE A 72 -4.95 9.96 -7.36
N MET A 73 -3.69 9.83 -7.77
CA MET A 73 -3.24 8.90 -8.80
C MET A 73 -1.98 8.18 -8.30
N TYR A 74 -1.94 6.86 -8.43
CA TYR A 74 -0.80 6.06 -8.00
C TYR A 74 -0.41 5.03 -9.07
N PRO A 75 0.86 4.99 -9.52
CA PRO A 75 1.31 3.99 -10.48
C PRO A 75 1.30 2.59 -9.84
N VAL A 76 0.72 1.61 -10.53
CA VAL A 76 0.68 0.23 -10.05
C VAL A 76 1.50 -0.65 -10.99
N GLU A 77 2.65 -1.08 -10.49
CA GLU A 77 3.60 -1.93 -11.23
C GLU A 77 3.70 -3.35 -10.66
N ASP A 78 3.20 -3.57 -9.43
CA ASP A 78 3.08 -4.89 -8.85
C ASP A 78 1.70 -5.48 -9.16
N THR A 79 1.71 -6.71 -9.68
CA THR A 79 0.49 -7.48 -9.98
C THR A 79 -0.09 -8.16 -8.76
N ASN A 80 0.63 -8.17 -7.64
CA ASN A 80 0.14 -8.61 -6.34
C ASN A 80 -0.75 -7.51 -5.73
N PRO A 81 -2.08 -7.70 -5.67
CA PRO A 81 -3.00 -6.64 -5.24
C PRO A 81 -2.79 -6.24 -3.78
N TYR A 82 -2.26 -7.12 -2.93
CA TYR A 82 -1.94 -6.78 -1.55
C TYR A 82 -0.71 -5.87 -1.46
N MET A 83 0.29 -6.07 -2.30
CA MET A 83 1.46 -5.19 -2.34
C MET A 83 1.08 -3.79 -2.83
N ALA A 84 0.36 -3.71 -3.95
CA ALA A 84 -0.18 -2.45 -4.46
C ALA A 84 -1.04 -1.73 -3.39
N PHE A 85 -1.85 -2.47 -2.64
CA PHE A 85 -2.62 -1.92 -1.52
C PHE A 85 -1.72 -1.31 -0.44
N LEU A 86 -0.71 -2.04 0.04
CA LEU A 86 0.21 -1.55 1.07
C LEU A 86 0.99 -0.31 0.61
N GLU A 87 1.41 -0.29 -0.65
CA GLU A 87 2.10 0.83 -1.29
C GLU A 87 1.23 2.09 -1.35
N ILE A 88 -0.02 1.96 -1.84
CA ILE A 88 -0.98 3.07 -1.89
C ILE A 88 -1.29 3.61 -0.49
N MET A 89 -1.56 2.73 0.47
CA MET A 89 -1.88 3.15 1.84
C MET A 89 -0.68 3.84 2.52
N SER A 90 0.54 3.31 2.34
CA SER A 90 1.76 3.95 2.85
C SER A 90 2.00 5.31 2.20
N PHE A 91 1.71 5.43 0.90
CA PHE A 91 1.78 6.71 0.20
C PHE A 91 0.80 7.73 0.77
N PHE A 92 -0.45 7.36 1.03
CA PHE A 92 -1.42 8.26 1.66
C PHE A 92 -1.03 8.68 3.07
N GLU A 93 -0.62 7.73 3.92
CA GLU A 93 -0.21 8.06 5.29
C GLU A 93 0.94 9.08 5.29
N LYS A 94 1.94 8.93 4.40
CA LYS A 94 3.05 9.89 4.29
C LYS A 94 2.65 11.23 3.68
N THR A 95 1.73 11.21 2.72
CA THR A 95 1.34 12.43 1.99
C THR A 95 0.43 13.32 2.84
N PHE A 96 -0.46 12.71 3.63
CA PHE A 96 -1.46 13.42 4.41
C PHE A 96 -1.14 13.49 5.90
N ASP A 97 -0.14 12.75 6.38
CA ASP A 97 0.16 12.54 7.81
C ASP A 97 -1.10 12.15 8.61
N ASP A 98 -1.92 11.27 8.02
CA ASP A 98 -3.24 10.93 8.53
C ASP A 98 -3.35 9.45 8.90
N SER A 99 -3.64 9.21 10.18
CA SER A 99 -3.80 7.87 10.76
C SER A 99 -4.93 7.04 10.14
N ARG A 100 -5.88 7.64 9.41
CA ARG A 100 -6.94 6.94 8.68
C ARG A 100 -6.38 6.01 7.60
N PHE A 101 -5.19 6.31 7.08
CA PHE A 101 -4.52 5.50 6.07
C PHE A 101 -3.53 4.46 6.64
N ARG A 102 -3.40 4.35 7.97
CA ARG A 102 -2.42 3.47 8.60
C ARG A 102 -2.83 2.00 8.51
N VAL A 103 -1.90 1.14 8.09
CA VAL A 103 -2.09 -0.33 8.05
C VAL A 103 -1.61 -0.97 9.34
N VAL A 104 -2.48 -1.78 9.98
CA VAL A 104 -2.18 -2.49 11.23
C VAL A 104 -2.25 -4.00 11.03
N LEU A 105 -1.12 -4.69 11.24
CA LEU A 105 -1.03 -6.14 11.23
C LEU A 105 -1.17 -6.71 12.65
N ARG A 106 -1.94 -7.79 12.77
CA ARG A 106 -2.15 -8.49 14.05
C ARG A 106 -1.31 -9.76 14.20
N THR A 107 -0.73 -10.23 13.09
CA THR A 107 0.25 -11.33 13.05
C THR A 107 1.65 -10.75 12.94
N SER A 108 2.68 -11.59 13.06
CA SER A 108 4.04 -11.11 12.78
C SER A 108 4.14 -10.60 11.33
N PRO A 109 4.98 -9.59 11.06
CA PRO A 109 5.17 -9.09 9.70
C PRO A 109 5.64 -10.17 8.73
N THR A 110 6.51 -11.07 9.17
CA THR A 110 7.05 -12.14 8.33
C THR A 110 6.00 -13.19 7.95
N GLU A 111 5.14 -13.60 8.88
CA GLU A 111 4.01 -14.50 8.58
C GLU A 111 3.01 -13.83 7.63
N PHE A 112 2.69 -12.56 7.86
CA PHE A 112 1.78 -11.82 7.00
C PHE A 112 2.32 -11.75 5.57
N LEU A 113 3.57 -11.31 5.39
CA LEU A 113 4.20 -11.16 4.07
C LEU A 113 4.30 -12.51 3.34
N LYS A 114 4.65 -13.59 4.04
CA LYS A 114 4.62 -14.95 3.46
C LYS A 114 3.22 -15.35 3.02
N SER A 115 2.18 -15.02 3.80
CA SER A 115 0.80 -15.40 3.47
C SER A 115 0.25 -14.68 2.23
N ILE A 116 0.79 -13.52 1.87
CA ILE A 116 0.47 -12.82 0.62
C ILE A 116 1.46 -13.15 -0.52
N GLY A 117 2.30 -14.18 -0.36
CA GLY A 117 3.14 -14.73 -1.42
C GLY A 117 4.53 -14.09 -1.57
N LEU A 118 5.05 -13.43 -0.53
CA LEU A 118 6.43 -12.92 -0.55
C LEU A 118 7.41 -13.95 0.01
N GLU A 119 8.55 -14.06 -0.66
CA GLU A 119 9.71 -14.77 -0.15
C GLU A 119 10.52 -13.85 0.76
N ILE A 120 10.80 -14.27 1.99
CA ILE A 120 11.57 -13.49 2.97
C ILE A 120 13.05 -13.80 2.80
N LEU A 121 13.85 -12.79 2.45
CA LEU A 121 15.29 -12.90 2.31
C LEU A 121 15.99 -12.67 3.65
N TRP A 122 15.54 -11.67 4.41
CA TRP A 122 16.16 -11.27 5.66
C TRP A 122 15.17 -10.51 6.55
N THR A 123 15.41 -10.54 7.86
CA THR A 123 14.62 -9.80 8.85
C THR A 123 15.55 -9.29 9.95
N ASN A 124 15.28 -8.08 10.42
CA ASN A 124 15.98 -7.47 11.54
C ASN A 124 15.02 -6.74 12.45
N GLU A 125 15.20 -6.95 13.74
CA GLU A 125 14.43 -6.31 14.79
C GLU A 125 15.37 -5.41 15.59
N TYR A 126 14.99 -4.14 15.75
CA TYR A 126 15.84 -3.17 16.44
C TYR A 126 15.01 -2.14 17.22
N LEU A 127 15.65 -1.58 18.24
CA LEU A 127 15.11 -0.48 19.05
C LEU A 127 15.73 0.84 18.58
N LEU A 128 14.90 1.83 18.29
CA LEU A 128 15.32 3.21 18.01
C LEU A 128 14.46 4.15 18.85
N ASP A 129 15.09 4.95 19.71
CA ASP A 129 14.43 5.90 20.62
C ASP A 129 13.28 5.28 21.44
N GLY A 130 13.50 4.06 21.94
CA GLY A 130 12.50 3.33 22.74
C GLY A 130 11.36 2.70 21.92
N THR A 131 11.40 2.81 20.60
CA THR A 131 10.42 2.23 19.67
C THR A 131 11.00 0.99 19.00
N GLU A 132 10.24 -0.11 19.00
CA GLU A 132 10.64 -1.37 18.36
C GLU A 132 10.25 -1.36 16.87
N PHE A 133 11.19 -1.73 16.00
CA PHE A 133 11.01 -1.83 14.56
C PHE A 133 11.34 -3.22 14.05
N VAL A 134 10.61 -3.66 13.03
CA VAL A 134 10.88 -4.88 12.27
C VAL A 134 11.09 -4.49 10.82
N GLN A 135 12.33 -4.62 10.35
CA GLN A 135 12.68 -4.44 8.95
C GLN A 135 12.73 -5.79 8.25
N VAL A 136 12.05 -5.91 7.12
CA VAL A 136 11.95 -7.14 6.34
C VAL A 136 12.41 -6.87 4.92
N TRP A 137 13.33 -7.69 4.43
CA TRP A 137 13.70 -7.73 3.02
C TRP A 137 13.01 -8.93 2.38
N ALA A 138 12.25 -8.68 1.31
CA ALA A 138 11.41 -9.69 0.70
C ALA A 138 11.36 -9.56 -0.82
N VAL A 139 10.95 -10.62 -1.51
CA VAL A 139 10.83 -10.69 -2.97
C VAL A 139 9.43 -11.13 -3.40
N SER A 140 8.90 -10.49 -4.44
CA SER A 140 7.72 -10.95 -5.18
C SER A 140 7.94 -10.73 -6.68
N GLY A 141 7.73 -11.76 -7.51
CA GLY A 141 7.84 -11.61 -8.98
C GLY A 141 9.19 -11.07 -9.48
N GLY A 142 10.29 -11.33 -8.76
CA GLY A 142 11.62 -10.79 -9.08
C GLY A 142 11.87 -9.36 -8.58
N VAL A 143 10.88 -8.69 -8.00
CA VAL A 143 11.01 -7.37 -7.38
C VAL A 143 11.39 -7.51 -5.91
N LYS A 144 12.40 -6.74 -5.47
CA LYS A 144 12.86 -6.69 -4.08
C LYS A 144 12.19 -5.54 -3.34
N TYR A 145 11.81 -5.80 -2.09
CA TYR A 145 11.20 -4.84 -1.18
C TYR A 145 11.99 -4.76 0.13
N ASN A 146 12.19 -3.55 0.62
CA ASN A 146 12.53 -3.26 2.01
C ASN A 146 11.28 -2.70 2.69
N ILE A 147 10.74 -3.45 3.64
CA ILE A 147 9.49 -3.13 4.32
C ILE A 147 9.79 -2.90 5.80
N LEU A 148 9.40 -1.74 6.30
CA LEU A 148 9.59 -1.35 7.69
C LEU A 148 8.27 -1.35 8.42
N PHE A 149 8.24 -2.08 9.53
CA PHE A 149 7.14 -2.06 10.49
C PHE A 149 7.60 -1.48 11.81
N GLU A 150 6.71 -0.75 12.47
CA GLU A 150 6.85 -0.35 13.87
C GLU A 150 5.96 -1.25 14.73
N ARG A 151 6.48 -1.77 15.83
CA ARG A 151 5.66 -2.47 16.81
C ARG A 151 5.01 -1.46 17.75
N GLY A 152 3.69 -1.57 17.91
CA GLY A 152 2.99 -0.77 18.91
C GLY A 152 1.75 -1.47 19.45
N GLY A 153 1.57 -1.41 20.77
CA GLY A 153 0.50 -2.12 21.46
C GLY A 153 0.55 -3.63 21.18
N ARG A 154 -0.49 -4.17 20.53
CA ARG A 154 -0.62 -5.59 20.20
C ARG A 154 -0.42 -5.90 18.71
N GLY A 155 0.15 -4.99 17.93
CA GLY A 155 0.29 -5.16 16.48
C GLY A 155 1.51 -4.48 15.90
N TYR A 156 1.58 -4.53 14.58
CA TYR A 156 2.64 -3.93 13.78
C TYR A 156 2.04 -2.93 12.80
N PHE A 157 2.59 -1.74 12.75
CA PHE A 157 2.18 -0.66 11.86
C PHE A 157 3.14 -0.61 10.68
N LEU A 158 2.63 -0.66 9.46
CA LEU A 158 3.47 -0.41 8.29
C LEU A 158 3.95 1.05 8.35
N ARG A 159 5.26 1.26 8.27
CA ARG A 159 5.87 2.60 8.24
C ARG A 159 6.43 2.95 6.89
N ASP A 160 7.06 1.97 6.25
CA ASP A 160 7.70 2.21 4.97
C ASP A 160 7.67 0.96 4.11
N ILE A 161 7.57 1.18 2.81
CA ILE A 161 7.77 0.19 1.79
C ILE A 161 8.60 0.85 0.70
N LYS A 162 9.76 0.27 0.43
CA LYS A 162 10.68 0.72 -0.59
C LYS A 162 10.95 -0.43 -1.55
N ARG A 163 10.55 -0.24 -2.79
CA ARG A 163 11.02 -1.07 -3.88
C ARG A 163 12.52 -0.83 -4.07
N ILE A 164 13.29 -1.90 -4.08
CA ILE A 164 14.73 -1.87 -4.32
C ILE A 164 14.94 -2.23 -5.79
N GLU A 165 15.28 -1.23 -6.61
CA GLU A 165 15.74 -1.51 -7.96
C GLU A 165 17.13 -2.15 -7.88
N GLY A 166 17.33 -3.25 -8.59
CA GLY A 166 18.66 -3.81 -8.75
C GLY A 166 19.51 -2.81 -9.53
N ALA A 167 20.71 -2.49 -9.03
CA ALA A 167 21.72 -1.86 -9.87
C ALA A 167 21.92 -2.75 -11.10
N GLN A 168 21.60 -2.22 -12.28
CA GLN A 168 22.03 -2.80 -13.55
C GLN A 168 23.51 -2.52 -13.77
#